data_AF-E0E163-F1
#
_entry.id   AF-E0E163-F1
#
_cell.length_a   1.000
_cell.length_b   1.000
_cell.length_c   1.000
_cell.angle_alpha   90.00
_cell.angle_beta   90.00
_cell.angle_gamma   90.00
#
_symmetry.space_group_name_H-M   'P 1'
#
loop_
_entity.id
_entity.type
_entity.pdbx_description
1 polymer ?
#
loop_
_entity_poly.entity_id
_entity_poly.type
_entity_poly.pdbx_seq_one_letter_code
_entity_poly.pdbx_strand_id
1 'polypeptide(L)'
;MSRSGLVILVILSLVVISFIIGKNGRGANNYIIRNTAAVYSLILSLLAIVKSNQGMVQGFYMGVLAFILSILVLTVYKKKYDICRIFLVVSVVLATFATYFSYIN
;
A
#
# COMPACT_ATOMS: atom_id res chain seq x y z
N MET A 1 -11.70 8.81 11.16
CA MET A 1 -10.25 8.84 11.49
C MET A 1 -9.95 10.18 12.15
N SER A 2 -9.06 10.26 13.14
CA SER A 2 -8.65 11.57 13.67
C SER A 2 -7.88 12.37 12.61
N ARG A 3 -7.94 13.71 12.69
CA ARG A 3 -7.21 14.59 11.75
C ARG A 3 -5.70 14.31 11.75
N SER A 4 -5.12 14.08 12.92
CA SER A 4 -3.70 13.71 13.06
C SER A 4 -3.39 12.35 12.42
N GLY A 5 -4.25 11.35 12.60
CA GLY A 5 -4.09 10.04 11.97
C GLY A 5 -4.10 10.11 10.44
N LEU A 6 -4.98 10.94 9.87
CA LEU A 6 -5.04 11.15 8.42
C LEU A 6 -3.75 11.80 7.90
N VAL A 7 -3.24 12.83 8.58
CA VAL A 7 -1.98 13.48 8.21
C VAL A 7 -0.82 12.49 8.23
N ILE A 8 -0.72 11.68 9.29
CA ILE A 8 0.32 10.65 9.42
C ILE A 8 0.22 9.62 8.29
N LEU A 9 -0.99 9.15 7.98
CA LEU A 9 -1.24 8.18 6.90
C LEU A 9 -0.79 8.73 5.54
N VAL A 10 -1.16 9.98 5.22
CA VAL A 10 -0.78 10.61 3.95
C VAL A 10 0.74 10.78 3.85
N ILE A 11 1.40 11.27 4.91
CA ILE A 11 2.86 11.47 4.92
C ILE A 11 3.58 10.13 4.75
N LEU A 12 3.20 9.10 5.50
CA LEU A 12 3.82 7.77 5.40
C LEU A 12 3.64 7.18 4.00
N SER A 13 2.45 7.26 3.41
CA SER A 13 2.21 6.73 2.07
C SER A 13 3.02 7.48 1.00
N LEU A 14 3.14 8.81 1.10
CA LEU A 14 3.99 9.60 0.20
C LEU A 14 5.48 9.24 0.35
N VAL A 15 5.95 9.05 1.59
CA VAL A 15 7.32 8.61 1.86
C VAL A 15 7.59 7.25 1.22
N VAL A 16 6.69 6.28 1.39
CA VAL A 16 6.85 4.94 0.79
C VAL A 16 6.85 5.02 -0.75
N ILE A 17 5.96 5.80 -1.36
CA ILE A 17 5.94 6.02 -2.81
C ILE A 17 7.24 6.67 -3.29
N SER A 18 7.77 7.65 -2.56
CA SER A 18 9.03 8.32 -2.90
C SER A 18 10.21 7.35 -2.89
N PHE A 19 10.25 6.39 -1.96
CA PHE A 19 11.27 5.33 -1.93
C PHE A 19 11.10 4.33 -3.08
N ILE A 20 9.86 3.95 -3.43
CA ILE A 20 9.59 3.05 -4.56
C ILE A 20 10.07 3.67 -5.88
N ILE A 21 9.82 4.96 -6.09
CA ILE A 21 10.25 5.69 -7.29
C ILE A 21 11.78 5.91 -7.24
N GLY A 22 12.32 6.35 -6.10
CA GLY A 22 13.75 6.60 -5.90
C GLY A 22 14.33 7.67 -6.84
N LYS A 23 15.63 7.99 -6.69
CA LYS A 23 16.34 8.81 -7.69
C LYS A 23 16.44 8.02 -9.00
N ASN A 24 15.89 8.57 -10.09
CA ASN A 24 15.86 8.00 -11.44
C ASN A 24 15.01 6.72 -11.63
N GLY A 25 13.96 6.49 -10.83
CA GLY A 25 13.04 5.36 -11.07
C GLY A 25 13.57 3.99 -10.64
N ARG A 26 14.74 3.95 -9.97
CA ARG A 26 15.48 2.72 -9.59
C ARG A 26 15.16 2.20 -8.19
N GLY A 27 14.24 2.82 -7.44
CA GLY A 27 13.88 2.37 -6.08
C GLY A 27 13.43 0.91 -6.05
N ALA A 28 12.60 0.50 -7.02
CA ALA A 28 12.11 -0.86 -7.18
C ALA A 28 13.18 -1.90 -7.61
N ASN A 29 14.36 -1.47 -8.09
CA ASN A 29 15.50 -2.38 -8.35
C ASN A 29 16.13 -2.87 -7.03
N ASN A 30 16.03 -2.08 -5.96
CA ASN A 30 16.53 -2.49 -4.67
C ASN A 30 15.51 -3.44 -4.01
N TYR A 31 15.92 -4.70 -3.82
CA TYR A 31 15.07 -5.73 -3.22
C TYR A 31 14.60 -5.36 -1.81
N ILE A 32 15.42 -4.63 -1.04
CA ILE A 32 15.09 -4.20 0.32
C ILE A 32 13.92 -3.22 0.25
N ILE A 33 14.06 -2.15 -0.54
CA ILE A 33 13.03 -1.11 -0.69
C ILE A 33 11.72 -1.72 -1.20
N ARG A 34 11.80 -2.57 -2.22
CA ARG A 34 10.63 -3.25 -2.80
C ARG A 34 9.91 -4.12 -1.76
N ASN A 35 10.63 -4.97 -1.05
CA ASN A 35 10.02 -5.86 -0.07
C ASN A 35 9.44 -5.07 1.11
N THR A 36 10.17 -4.06 1.62
CA THR A 36 9.68 -3.20 2.70
C THR A 36 8.40 -2.47 2.30
N ALA A 37 8.35 -1.90 1.09
CA ALA A 37 7.15 -1.23 0.59
C ALA A 37 5.97 -2.19 0.39
N ALA A 38 6.23 -3.42 -0.08
CA ALA A 38 5.17 -4.42 -0.26
C ALA A 38 4.64 -4.91 1.09
N VAL A 39 5.52 -5.12 2.08
CA VAL A 39 5.13 -5.48 3.45
C VAL A 39 4.36 -4.35 4.11
N TYR A 40 4.78 -3.08 3.92
CA TYR A 40 4.01 -1.93 4.38
C TYR A 40 2.59 -1.94 3.81
N SER A 41 2.46 -2.13 2.49
CA SER A 41 1.16 -2.20 1.83
C SER A 41 0.33 -3.40 2.31
N LEU A 42 0.95 -4.55 2.61
CA LEU A 42 0.26 -5.71 3.21
C LEU A 42 -0.31 -5.40 4.58
N ILE A 43 0.50 -4.79 5.46
CA ILE A 43 0.06 -4.46 6.82
C ILE A 43 -1.09 -3.45 6.76
N LEU A 44 -0.97 -2.43 5.92
CA LEU A 44 -1.96 -1.38 5.76
C LEU A 44 -3.29 -1.93 5.20
N SER A 45 -3.22 -2.78 4.18
CA SER A 45 -4.40 -3.45 3.63
C SER A 45 -5.05 -4.43 4.61
N LEU A 46 -4.27 -5.19 5.37
CA LEU A 46 -4.79 -6.07 6.42
C LEU A 46 -5.53 -5.27 7.51
N LEU A 47 -4.93 -4.16 7.94
CA LEU A 47 -5.56 -3.25 8.90
C LEU A 47 -6.88 -2.71 8.35
N ALA A 48 -6.91 -2.30 7.08
CA ALA A 48 -8.13 -1.83 6.43
C ALA A 48 -9.22 -2.91 6.39
N ILE A 49 -8.87 -4.15 6.03
CA ILE A 49 -9.81 -5.29 5.99
C ILE A 49 -10.40 -5.57 7.38
N VAL A 50 -9.56 -5.67 8.41
CA VAL A 50 -9.99 -5.98 9.78
C VAL A 50 -10.88 -4.87 10.33
N LYS A 51 -10.50 -3.60 10.12
CA LYS A 51 -11.25 -2.44 10.61
C LYS A 51 -12.54 -2.21 9.84
N SER A 52 -12.54 -2.47 8.53
CA SER A 52 -13.70 -2.23 7.66
C SER A 52 -14.89 -3.13 7.99
N ASN A 53 -14.70 -4.21 8.75
CA ASN A 53 -15.82 -4.98 9.30
C ASN A 53 -16.71 -4.13 10.24
N GLN A 54 -16.20 -2.98 10.70
CA GLN A 54 -16.89 -1.97 11.51
C GLN A 54 -17.05 -0.63 10.77
N GLY A 55 -16.78 -0.54 9.47
CA GLY A 55 -16.80 0.70 8.69
C GLY A 55 -17.44 0.53 7.30
N MET A 56 -17.12 1.41 6.35
CA MET A 56 -17.68 1.33 5.00
C MET A 56 -17.16 0.12 4.20
N VAL A 57 -18.08 -0.67 3.64
CA VAL A 57 -17.79 -1.87 2.80
C VAL A 57 -16.80 -1.60 1.65
N GLN A 58 -16.75 -0.37 1.14
CA GLN A 58 -15.80 0.04 0.10
C GLN A 58 -14.33 -0.11 0.57
N GLY A 59 -14.05 0.15 1.85
CA GLY A 59 -12.72 -0.02 2.44
C GLY A 59 -12.27 -1.48 2.44
N PHE A 60 -13.19 -2.42 2.65
CA PHE A 60 -12.92 -3.85 2.60
C PHE A 60 -12.47 -4.29 1.19
N TYR A 61 -13.24 -3.97 0.15
CA TYR A 61 -12.90 -4.38 -1.22
C TYR A 61 -11.59 -3.77 -1.72
N MET A 62 -11.35 -2.48 -1.45
CA MET A 62 -10.08 -1.83 -1.79
C MET A 62 -8.91 -2.43 -1.01
N GLY A 63 -9.13 -2.78 0.26
CA GLY A 63 -8.14 -3.45 1.11
C GLY A 63 -7.75 -4.83 0.56
N VAL A 64 -8.73 -5.68 0.22
CA VAL A 64 -8.47 -7.00 -0.37
C VAL A 64 -7.69 -6.89 -1.69
N LEU A 65 -8.05 -5.93 -2.55
CA LEU A 65 -7.36 -5.75 -3.83
C LEU A 65 -5.90 -5.30 -3.64
N ALA A 66 -5.64 -4.38 -2.71
CA ALA A 66 -4.28 -3.98 -2.35
C ALA A 66 -3.48 -5.11 -1.71
N PHE A 67 -4.12 -5.94 -0.90
CA PHE A 67 -3.49 -7.11 -0.28
C PHE A 67 -3.00 -8.10 -1.34
N ILE A 68 -3.86 -8.43 -2.31
CA ILE A 68 -3.53 -9.33 -3.43
C ILE A 68 -2.37 -8.76 -4.27
N LEU A 69 -2.42 -7.47 -4.62
CA LEU A 69 -1.34 -6.80 -5.37
C LEU A 69 0.00 -6.87 -4.63
N SER A 70 -0.01 -6.66 -3.32
CA SER A 70 1.20 -6.73 -2.49
C SER A 70 1.80 -8.14 -2.47
N ILE A 71 0.96 -9.19 -2.40
CA ILE A 71 1.42 -10.59 -2.51
C ILE A 71 2.00 -10.89 -3.88
N LEU A 72 1.34 -10.43 -4.96
CA LEU A 72 1.81 -10.61 -6.33
C LEU A 72 3.20 -10.00 -6.54
N VAL A 73 3.44 -8.80 -6.01
CA VAL A 73 4.77 -8.16 -6.03
C VAL A 73 5.80 -9.00 -5.28
N LEU A 74 5.45 -9.52 -4.10
CA LEU A 74 6.37 -10.30 -3.27
C LEU A 74 6.67 -11.69 -3.82
N THR A 75 5.76 -12.31 -4.58
CA THR A 75 5.88 -13.71 -5.00
C THR A 75 6.18 -13.85 -6.50
N VAL A 76 5.38 -13.22 -7.36
CA VAL A 76 5.37 -13.46 -8.81
C VAL A 76 6.31 -12.51 -9.55
N TYR A 77 6.29 -11.22 -9.24
CA TYR A 77 6.96 -10.20 -10.07
C TYR A 77 8.39 -9.85 -9.65
N LYS A 78 9.03 -10.65 -8.78
CA LYS A 78 10.38 -10.41 -8.21
C LYS A 78 11.47 -10.03 -9.21
N LYS A 79 11.36 -10.43 -10.49
CA LYS A 79 12.37 -10.17 -11.54
C LYS A 79 11.94 -9.11 -12.56
N LYS A 80 10.69 -8.62 -12.51
CA LYS A 80 10.15 -7.61 -13.45
C LYS A 80 9.96 -6.28 -12.71
N TYR A 81 11.01 -5.48 -12.67
CA TYR A 81 11.11 -4.29 -11.82
C TYR A 81 10.10 -3.19 -12.18
N ASP A 82 9.85 -2.93 -13.46
CA ASP A 82 8.89 -1.90 -13.90
C ASP A 82 7.45 -2.25 -13.49
N ILE A 83 7.05 -3.51 -13.67
CA ILE A 83 5.72 -3.99 -13.27
C ILE A 83 5.59 -3.97 -11.75
N CYS A 84 6.63 -4.42 -11.02
CA CYS A 84 6.66 -4.32 -9.56
C CYS A 84 6.46 -2.90 -9.07
N ARG A 85 7.12 -1.92 -9.71
CA ARG A 85 7.01 -0.51 -9.34
C ARG A 85 5.58 0.00 -9.46
N ILE A 86 4.93 -0.26 -10.60
CA ILE A 86 3.55 0.16 -10.86
C ILE A 86 2.60 -0.50 -9.86
N PHE A 87 2.69 -1.83 -9.69
CA PHE A 87 1.81 -2.55 -8.77
C PHE A 87 2.01 -2.11 -7.32
N LEU A 88 3.24 -1.82 -6.90
CA LEU A 88 3.51 -1.28 -5.56
C LEU A 88 2.87 0.09 -5.34
N VAL A 89 3.02 1.01 -6.29
CA VAL A 89 2.42 2.35 -6.17
C VAL A 89 0.91 2.24 -6.12
N VAL A 90 0.30 1.48 -7.03
CA VAL A 90 -1.16 1.25 -7.06
C VAL A 90 -1.63 0.60 -5.75
N SER A 91 -0.90 -0.40 -5.26
CA SER A 91 -1.21 -1.09 -4.02
C SER A 91 -1.17 -0.16 -2.81
N VAL A 92 -0.13 0.67 -2.68
CA VAL A 92 -0.01 1.64 -1.58
C VAL A 92 -1.13 2.67 -1.64
N VAL A 93 -1.45 3.19 -2.83
CA VAL A 93 -2.55 4.15 -3.00
C VAL A 93 -3.89 3.52 -2.57
N LEU A 94 -4.20 2.32 -3.06
CA LEU A 94 -5.43 1.60 -2.70
C LEU A 94 -5.49 1.28 -1.21
N ALA A 95 -4.40 0.79 -0.62
CA ALA A 95 -4.35 0.50 0.81
C ALA A 95 -4.54 1.77 1.66
N THR A 96 -4.04 2.92 1.20
CA THR A 96 -4.22 4.22 1.85
C THR A 96 -5.68 4.64 1.86
N PHE A 97 -6.35 4.59 0.70
CA PHE A 97 -7.78 4.90 0.61
C PHE A 97 -8.64 3.90 1.38
N ALA A 98 -8.33 2.60 1.28
CA ALA A 98 -9.00 1.55 2.03
C ALA A 98 -8.94 1.79 3.55
N THR A 99 -7.76 2.18 4.03
CA THR A 99 -7.54 2.51 5.45
C THR A 99 -8.26 3.79 5.85
N TYR A 100 -8.31 4.79 4.99
CA TYR A 100 -9.08 5.99 5.28
C TYR A 100 -10.58 5.65 5.44
N PHE A 101 -11.16 4.94 4.46
CA PHE A 101 -12.57 4.56 4.47
C PHE A 101 -12.94 3.61 5.63
N SER A 102 -12.05 2.70 6.01
CA SER A 102 -12.32 1.79 7.13
C SER A 102 -12.36 2.50 8.48
N TYR A 103 -11.84 3.73 8.56
CA TYR A 103 -11.89 4.58 9.76
C TYR A 103 -12.86 5.76 9.63
N ILE A 104 -13.50 5.98 8.48
CA ILE A 104 -14.65 6.88 8.36
C ILE A 104 -15.86 6.05 8.77
N ASN A 105 -16.13 6.08 10.06
CA ASN A 105 -17.42 5.72 10.63
C ASN A 105 -17.76 6.79 11.66
#